data_AF-A0A2D4WNI1-F1
#
_entry.id   AF-A0A2D4WNI1-F1
#
_cell.length_a   1.000
_cell.length_b   1.000
_cell.length_c   1.000
_cell.angle_alpha   90.00
_cell.angle_beta   90.00
_cell.angle_gamma   90.00
#
_symmetry.space_group_name_H-M   'P 1'
#
loop_
_entity.id
_entity.type
_entity.pdbx_description
1 polymer ?
#
loop_
_entity_poly.entity_id
_entity_poly.type
_entity_poly.pdbx_seq_one_letter_code
_entity_poly.pdbx_strand_id
1 'polypeptide(L)'
;MHDDIEVNSSRWQKHDPSTTNQSEEAAEWYPISICRHVPTMGIPHIDLFLAPQSTFEDEERILRTWRLMKNPRELEIGERIDATPLQAHRGVYARLEKPVRPKSVSGVVTPLARGMARIRKESGTNLILEVRWEDDPQAEYLVTADIFERVG
;
A
#
# COMPACT_ATOMS: atom_id res chain seq x y z
N MET A 1 29.24 61.49 34.15
CA MET A 1 28.77 60.72 35.31
C MET A 1 27.26 60.83 35.32
N HIS A 2 26.59 59.67 35.21
CA HIS A 2 25.14 59.45 35.24
C HIS A 2 24.36 60.02 34.04
N ASP A 3 23.34 59.40 33.48
CA ASP A 3 22.84 58.01 33.42
C ASP A 3 21.63 58.15 32.47
N ASP A 4 21.64 57.50 31.32
CA ASP A 4 20.43 57.38 30.50
C ASP A 4 19.99 55.92 30.54
N ILE A 5 18.87 55.69 31.23
CA ILE A 5 18.11 54.45 31.22
C ILE A 5 17.06 54.58 30.11
N GLU A 6 17.12 53.69 29.11
CA GLU A 6 15.95 53.30 28.33
C GLU A 6 15.83 51.79 28.30
N VAL A 7 14.68 51.30 28.76
CA VAL A 7 14.26 49.89 28.73
C VAL A 7 12.96 49.83 27.94
N ASN A 8 12.97 49.18 26.77
CA ASN A 8 11.88 48.34 26.23
C ASN A 8 12.26 47.92 24.80
N SER A 9 12.63 46.67 24.52
CA SER A 9 11.82 45.45 24.42
C SER A 9 11.29 45.18 23.01
N SER A 10 11.34 43.89 22.66
CA SER A 10 10.88 43.26 21.42
C SER A 10 11.77 43.48 20.19
N ARG A 11 12.27 42.39 19.57
CA ARG A 11 11.52 41.69 18.51
C ARG A 11 12.43 40.65 17.83
N TRP A 12 12.26 39.38 18.24
CA TRP A 12 12.49 38.16 17.46
C TRP A 12 13.82 38.01 16.72
N GLN A 13 14.74 37.27 17.35
CA GLN A 13 15.74 36.50 16.61
C GLN A 13 15.01 35.62 15.61
N LYS A 14 15.34 35.79 14.33
CA LYS A 14 14.92 34.92 13.25
C LYS A 14 15.53 33.55 13.51
N HIS A 15 14.76 32.65 14.11
CA HIS A 15 15.00 31.23 13.92
C HIS A 15 14.74 30.97 12.44
N ASP A 16 15.82 30.72 11.69
CA ASP A 16 15.71 29.90 10.50
C ASP A 16 15.01 28.61 10.94
N PRO A 17 13.82 28.27 10.43
CA PRO A 17 13.40 26.90 10.49
C PRO A 17 14.42 26.18 9.61
N SER A 18 15.36 25.50 10.28
CA SER A 18 16.09 24.39 9.69
C SER A 18 15.07 23.64 8.88
N THR A 19 15.18 23.78 7.56
CA THR A 19 14.44 22.94 6.63
C THR A 19 14.96 21.58 6.98
N THR A 20 14.20 20.86 7.81
CA THR A 20 14.44 19.46 8.06
C THR A 20 14.37 18.86 6.68
N ASN A 21 15.55 18.65 6.08
CA ASN A 21 15.78 17.60 5.14
C ASN A 21 15.20 16.38 5.84
N GLN A 22 13.92 16.10 5.60
CA GLN A 22 13.44 14.75 5.56
C GLN A 22 14.31 14.15 4.48
N SER A 23 15.46 13.63 4.92
CA SER A 23 16.24 12.65 4.22
C SER A 23 15.24 11.77 3.50
N GLU A 24 15.36 11.68 2.18
CA GLU A 24 14.74 10.64 1.39
C GLU A 24 15.23 9.30 1.96
N GLU A 25 14.69 8.87 3.10
CA GLU A 25 14.65 7.47 3.46
C GLU A 25 14.04 6.83 2.23
N ALA A 26 14.84 5.99 1.55
CA ALA A 26 14.36 5.25 0.41
C ALA A 26 13.12 4.51 0.88
N ALA A 27 11.93 5.01 0.51
CA ALA A 27 10.69 4.52 1.07
C ALA A 27 10.66 2.99 0.92
N GLU A 28 10.39 2.31 2.03
CA GLU A 28 10.57 0.88 2.15
C GLU A 28 9.69 0.14 1.13
N TRP A 29 10.24 -0.93 0.57
CA TRP A 29 9.54 -1.80 -0.36
C TRP A 29 8.90 -2.96 0.40
N TYR A 30 7.59 -3.11 0.24
CA TYR A 30 6.77 -4.11 0.89
C TYR A 30 6.28 -5.17 -0.09
N PRO A 31 6.20 -6.45 0.32
CA PRO A 31 5.60 -7.47 -0.52
C PRO A 31 4.15 -7.14 -0.93
N ILE A 32 3.86 -7.28 -2.22
CA ILE A 32 2.52 -7.21 -2.79
C ILE A 32 2.26 -8.45 -3.64
N SER A 33 1.04 -8.97 -3.60
CA SER A 33 0.62 -10.06 -4.49
C SER A 33 -0.83 -9.91 -4.92
N ILE A 34 -1.16 -10.53 -6.05
CA ILE A 34 -2.52 -10.73 -6.51
C ILE A 34 -2.79 -12.21 -6.68
N CYS A 35 -3.93 -12.67 -6.16
CA CYS A 35 -4.40 -14.03 -6.31
C CYS A 35 -5.80 -14.05 -6.91
N ARG A 36 -6.08 -15.05 -7.76
CA ARG A 36 -7.45 -15.37 -8.16
C ARG A 36 -8.06 -16.29 -7.12
N HIS A 37 -9.20 -15.88 -6.54
CA HIS A 37 -10.01 -16.74 -5.69
C HIS A 37 -11.23 -17.24 -6.46
N VAL A 38 -11.32 -18.56 -6.61
CA VAL A 38 -12.48 -19.24 -7.18
C VAL A 38 -13.23 -19.95 -6.04
N PRO A 39 -14.25 -19.32 -5.44
CA PRO A 39 -15.00 -19.91 -4.35
C PRO A 39 -15.81 -21.12 -4.85
N THR A 40 -16.14 -22.06 -3.95
CA THR A 40 -17.01 -23.20 -4.32
C THR A 40 -18.41 -22.73 -4.72
N MET A 41 -18.88 -21.65 -4.10
CA MET A 41 -20.13 -20.96 -4.39
C MET A 41 -19.87 -19.47 -4.48
N GLY A 42 -20.36 -18.81 -5.54
CA GLY A 42 -20.19 -17.37 -5.75
C GLY A 42 -19.35 -17.04 -6.98
N ILE A 43 -19.01 -15.75 -7.10
CA ILE A 43 -18.33 -15.22 -8.29
C ILE A 43 -16.81 -15.24 -8.06
N PRO A 44 -16.02 -15.77 -9.01
CA PRO A 44 -14.57 -15.63 -9.00
C PRO A 44 -14.13 -14.17 -8.94
N HIS A 45 -13.11 -13.88 -8.15
CA HIS A 45 -12.59 -12.52 -7.98
C HIS A 45 -11.07 -12.55 -7.79
N ILE A 46 -10.47 -11.37 -7.74
CA ILE A 46 -9.06 -11.16 -7.43
C ILE A 46 -8.96 -10.62 -6.01
N ASP A 47 -8.06 -11.18 -5.23
CA ASP A 47 -7.61 -10.60 -3.96
C ASP A 47 -6.24 -9.96 -4.18
N LEU A 48 -6.11 -8.69 -3.80
CA LEU A 48 -4.86 -7.96 -3.72
C LEU A 48 -4.41 -7.90 -2.27
N PHE A 49 -3.16 -8.30 -2.03
CA PHE A 49 -2.55 -8.31 -0.70
C PHE A 49 -1.36 -7.37 -0.66
N LEU A 50 -1.32 -6.50 0.35
CA LEU A 50 -0.19 -5.64 0.65
C LEU A 50 0.29 -5.91 2.08
N ALA A 51 1.55 -6.27 2.24
CA ALA A 51 2.17 -6.32 3.55
C ALA A 51 2.44 -4.89 4.07
N PRO A 52 2.15 -4.57 5.34
CA PRO A 52 2.48 -3.26 5.90
C PRO A 52 3.93 -3.16 6.38
N GLN A 53 4.70 -4.25 6.31
CA GLN A 53 6.11 -4.34 6.71
C GLN A 53 6.85 -5.35 5.81
N SER A 54 8.15 -5.16 5.61
CA SER A 54 8.94 -6.00 4.70
C SER A 54 9.13 -7.44 5.21
N THR A 55 9.19 -7.61 6.54
CA THR A 55 9.36 -8.91 7.20
C THR A 55 8.14 -9.26 8.04
N PHE A 56 7.57 -10.44 7.85
CA PHE A 56 6.41 -10.94 8.60
C PHE A 56 6.34 -12.46 8.55
N GLU A 57 5.66 -13.04 9.55
CA GLU A 57 5.43 -14.47 9.66
C GLU A 57 4.25 -14.92 8.79
N ASP A 58 4.29 -16.16 8.28
CA ASP A 58 3.25 -16.68 7.39
C ASP A 58 1.87 -16.72 8.05
N GLU A 59 1.80 -17.00 9.35
CA GLU A 59 0.55 -17.16 10.09
C GLU A 59 -0.02 -15.83 10.63
N GLU A 60 0.75 -14.75 10.55
CA GLU A 60 0.36 -13.43 11.05
C GLU A 60 -0.73 -12.81 10.17
N ARG A 61 -1.87 -12.42 10.76
CA ARG A 61 -2.98 -11.78 10.02
C ARG A 61 -2.75 -10.27 9.88
N ILE A 62 -1.84 -9.91 8.98
CA ILE A 62 -1.33 -8.53 8.84
C ILE A 62 -1.52 -7.93 7.43
N LEU A 63 -1.81 -8.74 6.41
CA LEU A 63 -1.92 -8.25 5.04
C LEU A 63 -3.15 -7.37 4.85
N ARG A 64 -2.95 -6.12 4.44
CA ARG A 64 -4.04 -5.26 3.95
C ARG A 64 -4.58 -5.87 2.67
N THR A 65 -5.90 -6.06 2.61
CA THR A 65 -6.52 -6.86 1.55
C THR A 65 -7.68 -6.14 0.91
N TRP A 66 -7.76 -6.22 -0.42
CA TRP A 66 -8.88 -5.74 -1.21
C TRP A 66 -9.34 -6.82 -2.19
N ARG A 67 -10.66 -6.96 -2.35
CA ARG A 67 -11.30 -7.74 -3.40
C ARG A 67 -11.54 -6.87 -4.62
N LEU A 68 -11.16 -7.36 -5.79
CA LEU A 68 -11.33 -6.72 -7.09
C LEU A 68 -12.04 -7.68 -8.05
N MET A 69 -12.86 -7.15 -8.96
CA MET A 69 -13.56 -7.97 -9.98
C MET A 69 -12.76 -8.14 -11.28
N LYS A 70 -11.67 -7.39 -11.44
CA LYS A 70 -10.75 -7.45 -12.59
C LYS A 70 -9.32 -7.52 -12.07
N ASN A 71 -8.43 -8.07 -12.88
CA ASN A 71 -7.00 -8.07 -12.62
C ASN A 71 -6.44 -6.63 -12.74
N PRO A 72 -5.84 -6.06 -11.67
CA PRO A 72 -5.34 -4.68 -11.69
C PRO A 72 -4.15 -4.46 -12.65
N ARG A 73 -3.48 -5.53 -13.09
CA ARG A 73 -2.40 -5.45 -14.09
C ARG A 73 -2.90 -5.14 -15.49
N GLU A 74 -4.19 -5.36 -15.74
CA GLU A 74 -4.85 -5.14 -17.03
C GLU A 74 -5.54 -3.76 -17.09
N LEU A 75 -5.23 -2.87 -16.14
CA LEU A 75 -5.75 -1.51 -16.14
C LEU A 75 -4.93 -0.61 -17.05
N GLU A 76 -5.63 0.15 -17.88
CA GLU A 76 -5.05 1.31 -18.57
C GLU A 76 -4.85 2.46 -17.57
N ILE A 77 -3.96 3.41 -17.90
CA ILE A 77 -3.78 4.61 -17.08
C ILE A 77 -5.09 5.40 -17.01
N GLY A 78 -5.51 5.77 -15.81
CA GLY A 78 -6.78 6.42 -15.51
C GLY A 78 -7.97 5.46 -15.41
N GLU A 79 -7.81 4.17 -15.70
CA GLU A 79 -8.86 3.17 -15.53
C GLU A 79 -9.06 2.85 -14.05
N ARG A 80 -10.33 2.69 -13.66
CA ARG A 80 -10.79 2.44 -12.29
C ARG A 80 -11.57 1.15 -12.21
N ILE A 81 -11.41 0.45 -11.10
CA ILE A 81 -12.24 -0.71 -10.73
C ILE A 81 -12.68 -0.60 -9.27
N ASP A 82 -13.87 -1.13 -9.00
CA ASP A 82 -14.37 -1.22 -7.63
C ASP A 82 -13.48 -2.15 -6.81
N ALA A 83 -13.16 -1.69 -5.60
CA ALA A 83 -12.34 -2.41 -4.64
C ALA A 83 -13.09 -2.54 -3.31
N THR A 84 -13.30 -3.76 -2.83
CA THR A 84 -13.91 -3.98 -1.52
C THR A 84 -12.84 -4.30 -0.48
N PRO A 85 -12.61 -3.47 0.55
CA PRO A 85 -11.68 -3.78 1.62
C PRO A 85 -12.14 -5.02 2.38
N LEU A 86 -11.20 -5.91 2.68
CA LEU A 86 -11.44 -7.12 3.44
C LEU A 86 -10.70 -7.08 4.77
N GLN A 87 -11.03 -8.02 5.66
CA GLN A 87 -10.24 -8.27 6.85
C GLN A 87 -8.80 -8.66 6.49
N ALA A 88 -7.88 -8.40 7.40
CA ALA A 88 -6.48 -8.77 7.21
C ALA A 88 -6.30 -10.29 6.99
N HIS A 89 -5.45 -10.62 6.03
CA HIS A 89 -5.09 -11.98 5.67
C HIS A 89 -3.74 -12.39 6.26
N ARG A 90 -3.53 -13.72 6.33
CA ARG A 90 -2.27 -14.32 6.78
C ARG A 90 -1.13 -13.98 5.82
N GLY A 91 0.06 -13.73 6.36
CA GLY A 91 1.27 -13.41 5.59
C GLY A 91 1.54 -14.37 4.42
N VAL A 92 1.23 -15.65 4.57
CA VAL A 92 1.44 -16.68 3.54
C VAL A 92 0.84 -16.33 2.17
N TYR A 93 -0.28 -15.58 2.12
CA TYR A 93 -0.93 -15.21 0.86
C TYR A 93 -0.10 -14.24 0.00
N ALA A 94 0.79 -13.46 0.61
CA ALA A 94 1.74 -12.62 -0.11
C ALA A 94 2.82 -13.43 -0.85
N ARG A 95 3.06 -14.68 -0.42
CA ARG A 95 4.19 -15.52 -0.87
C ARG A 95 3.78 -16.78 -1.62
N LEU A 96 2.49 -16.98 -1.92
CA LEU A 96 2.03 -18.19 -2.60
C LEU A 96 2.71 -18.38 -3.96
N GLU A 97 3.21 -19.59 -4.18
CA GLU A 97 3.83 -20.01 -5.45
C GLU A 97 2.98 -21.00 -6.24
N LYS A 98 2.01 -21.63 -5.58
CA LYS A 98 1.15 -22.66 -6.16
C LYS A 98 -0.29 -22.47 -5.69
N PRO A 99 -1.28 -22.97 -6.45
CA PRO A 99 -2.66 -22.97 -6.00
C PRO A 99 -2.83 -23.69 -4.65
N VAL A 100 -3.67 -23.12 -3.78
CA VAL A 100 -4.00 -23.70 -2.48
C VAL A 100 -5.51 -23.77 -2.28
N ARG A 101 -5.94 -24.70 -1.42
CA ARG A 101 -7.32 -24.77 -0.90
C ARG A 101 -7.27 -24.45 0.60
N PRO A 102 -7.51 -23.19 1.00
CA PRO A 102 -7.49 -22.83 2.41
C PRO A 102 -8.54 -23.62 3.19
N LYS A 103 -8.25 -23.95 4.45
CA LYS A 103 -9.23 -24.59 5.33
C LYS A 103 -10.29 -23.60 5.83
N SER A 104 -9.94 -22.31 5.90
CA SER A 104 -10.77 -21.25 6.50
C SER A 104 -11.75 -20.60 5.52
N VAL A 105 -11.56 -20.78 4.21
CA VAL A 105 -12.43 -20.21 3.17
C VAL A 105 -12.68 -21.25 2.08
N SER A 106 -13.88 -21.24 1.51
CA SER A 106 -14.23 -22.18 0.43
C SER A 106 -13.47 -21.84 -0.86
N GLY A 107 -13.19 -22.85 -1.69
CA GLY A 107 -12.63 -22.64 -3.03
C GLY A 107 -11.12 -22.82 -3.16
N VAL A 108 -10.59 -22.34 -4.28
CA VAL A 108 -9.17 -22.40 -4.65
C VAL A 108 -8.61 -20.99 -4.79
N VAL A 109 -7.47 -20.72 -4.15
CA VAL A 109 -6.71 -19.48 -4.30
C VAL A 109 -5.49 -19.78 -5.16
N THR A 110 -5.37 -19.08 -6.29
CA THR A 110 -4.30 -19.27 -7.28
C THR A 110 -3.47 -18.00 -7.37
N PRO A 111 -2.15 -18.03 -7.09
CA PRO A 111 -1.30 -16.85 -7.27
C PRO A 111 -1.26 -16.45 -8.74
N LEU A 112 -1.38 -15.16 -9.03
CA LEU A 112 -1.31 -14.60 -10.39
C LEU A 112 -0.02 -13.82 -10.61
N ALA A 113 0.33 -12.95 -9.66
CA ALA A 113 1.54 -12.15 -9.72
C ALA A 113 1.99 -11.76 -8.32
N ARG A 114 3.29 -11.51 -8.20
CA ARG A 114 3.94 -11.00 -6.99
C ARG A 114 4.85 -9.85 -7.38
N GLY A 115 5.20 -9.05 -6.40
CA GLY A 115 6.09 -7.93 -6.59
C GLY A 115 6.41 -7.26 -5.28
N MET A 116 6.95 -6.07 -5.43
CA MET A 116 7.21 -5.15 -4.34
C MET A 116 6.41 -3.89 -4.57
N ALA A 117 5.84 -3.32 -3.51
CA ALA A 117 5.14 -2.05 -3.54
C ALA A 117 5.78 -1.08 -2.56
N ARG A 118 5.80 0.20 -2.92
CA ARG A 118 6.25 1.29 -2.07
C ARG A 118 5.11 2.26 -1.89
N ILE A 119 4.83 2.63 -0.64
CA ILE A 119 3.80 3.61 -0.32
C ILE A 119 4.35 5.00 -0.67
N ARG A 120 3.84 5.61 -1.73
CA ARG A 120 4.20 6.97 -2.17
C ARG A 120 3.47 8.02 -1.36
N LYS A 121 2.22 7.73 -0.98
CA LYS A 121 1.38 8.61 -0.18
C LYS A 121 0.35 7.78 0.56
N GLU A 122 0.16 8.07 1.84
CA GLU A 122 -0.98 7.56 2.61
C GLU A 122 -1.65 8.72 3.34
N SER A 123 -2.95 8.84 3.15
CA SER A 123 -3.83 9.79 3.81
C SER A 123 -5.14 9.08 4.11
N GLY A 124 -5.92 9.53 5.09
CA GLY A 124 -7.00 8.75 5.71
C GLY A 124 -7.86 7.88 4.77
N THR A 125 -8.17 8.33 3.56
CA THR A 125 -8.95 7.56 2.57
C THR A 125 -8.15 7.09 1.34
N ASN A 126 -6.93 7.56 1.14
CA ASN A 126 -6.18 7.39 -0.11
C ASN A 126 -4.78 6.85 0.16
N LEU A 127 -4.44 5.77 -0.53
CA LEU A 127 -3.13 5.14 -0.55
C LEU A 127 -2.62 5.14 -2.00
N ILE A 128 -1.48 5.76 -2.27
CA ILE A 128 -0.79 5.67 -3.57
C ILE A 128 0.37 4.70 -3.43
N LEU A 129 0.37 3.67 -4.27
CA LEU A 129 1.38 2.63 -4.35
C LEU A 129 2.18 2.78 -5.65
N GLU A 130 3.49 2.79 -5.56
CA GLU A 130 4.36 2.43 -6.68
C GLU A 130 4.61 0.92 -6.58
N VAL A 131 4.34 0.17 -7.63
CA VAL A 131 4.41 -1.29 -7.67
C VAL A 131 5.43 -1.71 -8.72
N ARG A 132 6.24 -2.70 -8.37
CA ARG A 132 7.15 -3.40 -9.28
C ARG A 132 6.79 -4.88 -9.23
N TRP A 133 6.14 -5.36 -10.28
CA TRP A 133 5.87 -6.78 -10.40
C TRP A 133 7.18 -7.51 -10.70
N GLU A 134 7.30 -8.77 -10.29
CA GLU A 134 8.49 -9.59 -10.57
C GLU A 134 8.79 -9.70 -12.08
N ASP A 135 7.76 -9.58 -12.91
CA ASP A 135 7.78 -9.69 -14.37
C ASP A 135 7.53 -8.36 -15.12
N ASP A 136 7.25 -7.25 -14.43
CA ASP A 136 6.97 -5.94 -15.03
C ASP A 136 7.41 -4.78 -14.11
N PRO A 137 8.40 -3.97 -14.53
CA PRO A 137 9.26 -3.25 -13.58
C PRO A 137 8.70 -1.98 -12.93
N GLN A 138 7.56 -1.42 -13.33
CA GLN A 138 6.98 -0.27 -12.60
C GLN A 138 5.54 0.10 -13.02
N ALA A 139 4.64 0.30 -12.04
CA ALA A 139 3.31 0.86 -12.23
C ALA A 139 2.84 1.59 -10.95
N GLU A 140 2.15 2.72 -11.07
CA GLU A 140 1.55 3.42 -9.93
C GLU A 140 0.04 3.20 -9.85
N TYR A 141 -0.45 3.00 -8.63
CA TYR A 141 -1.85 2.76 -8.31
C TYR A 141 -2.34 3.64 -7.18
N LEU A 142 -3.53 4.20 -7.33
CA LEU A 142 -4.29 4.83 -6.25
C LEU A 142 -5.32 3.83 -5.73
N VAL A 143 -5.29 3.59 -4.42
CA VAL A 143 -6.22 2.74 -3.69
C VAL A 143 -7.00 3.62 -2.72
N THR A 144 -8.31 3.66 -2.87
CA THR A 144 -9.23 4.26 -1.90
C THR A 144 -9.92 3.16 -1.08
N ALA A 145 -10.90 3.56 -0.26
CA ALA A 145 -11.75 2.61 0.43
C ALA A 145 -12.62 1.77 -0.51
N ASP A 146 -12.87 2.21 -1.74
CA ASP A 146 -13.85 1.62 -2.66
C ASP A 146 -13.38 1.54 -4.12
N ILE A 147 -12.26 2.15 -4.47
CA ILE A 147 -11.74 2.28 -5.84
C ILE A 147 -10.26 1.89 -5.87
N PHE A 148 -9.90 1.18 -6.94
CA PHE A 148 -8.51 0.93 -7.32
C PHE A 148 -8.30 1.48 -8.73
N GLU A 149 -7.31 2.36 -8.90
CA GLU A 149 -7.04 3.10 -10.14
C GLU A 149 -5.56 3.00 -10.51
N ARG A 150 -5.23 2.86 -11.79
CA ARG A 150 -3.85 3.02 -12.27
C ARG A 150 -3.59 4.48 -12.59
N VAL A 151 -2.56 5.10 -12.01
CA VAL A 151 -2.35 6.56 -12.05
C VAL A 151 -1.08 7.02 -12.77
N GLY A 152 -0.09 6.14 -13.01
CA GLY A 152 1.19 6.55 -13.62
C GLY A 152 2.12 5.39 -13.95
#